data_AF-A0A453CNU3-F1
#
_entry.id   AF-A0A453CNU3-F1
#
_cell.length_a   1.000
_cell.length_b   1.000
_cell.length_c   1.000
_cell.angle_alpha   90.00
_cell.angle_beta   90.00
_cell.angle_gamma   90.00
#
_symmetry.space_group_name_H-M   'P 1'
#
loop_
_entity.id
_entity.type
_entity.pdbx_description
1 polymer ?
#
loop_
_entity_poly.entity_id
_entity_poly.type
_entity_poly.pdbx_seq_one_letter_code
_entity_poly.pdbx_strand_id
1 'polypeptide(L)'
;PVVRDLVDDVIVVDDNAIVDAMKMCYETLKVAVEPSGAIGLAAALSDEFKESSVWHESSKIGIIVSGGNVDLRVLWESLCK
;
A
#
# COMPACT_ATOMS: atom_id res chain seq x y z
N PRO A 1 11.85 20.52 -7.91
CA PRO A 1 10.91 20.44 -9.05
C PRO A 1 11.09 19.12 -9.81
N VAL A 2 10.61 18.03 -9.21
CA VAL A 2 10.64 16.68 -9.80
C VAL A 2 9.26 16.05 -9.62
N VAL A 3 8.76 16.01 -8.38
CA VAL A 3 7.38 15.55 -8.09
C VAL A 3 6.35 16.32 -8.92
N ARG A 4 6.34 17.66 -8.85
CA ARG A 4 5.41 18.50 -9.62
C ARG A 4 5.45 18.27 -11.13
N ASP A 5 6.62 17.95 -11.66
CA ASP A 5 6.86 17.96 -13.12
C ASP A 5 6.86 16.54 -13.74
N LEU A 6 7.02 15.48 -12.93
CA LEU A 6 7.17 14.08 -13.39
C LEU A 6 6.21 13.08 -12.74
N VAL A 7 5.48 13.45 -11.67
CA VAL A 7 4.49 12.56 -11.06
C VAL A 7 3.14 12.83 -11.70
N ASP A 8 2.52 11.78 -12.24
CA ASP A 8 1.24 11.89 -12.93
C ASP A 8 0.07 12.14 -11.96
N ASP A 9 0.11 11.51 -10.77
CA ASP A 9 -0.97 11.66 -9.78
C ASP A 9 -0.53 11.33 -8.34
N VAL A 10 -1.34 11.76 -7.36
CA VAL A 10 -1.17 11.50 -5.93
C VAL A 10 -2.48 10.98 -5.34
N ILE A 11 -2.46 9.72 -4.91
CA ILE A 11 -3.60 9.06 -4.27
C ILE A 11 -3.39 9.01 -2.77
N VAL A 12 -4.47 9.29 -2.03
CA VAL A 12 -4.49 9.26 -0.56
C VAL A 12 -5.24 8.01 -0.11
N VAL A 13 -4.76 7.38 0.96
CA VAL A 13 -5.40 6.19 1.54
C VAL A 13 -5.56 6.36 3.03
N ASP A 14 -6.67 5.84 3.55
CA ASP A 14 -6.94 5.82 4.98
C ASP A 14 -6.17 4.70 5.70
N ASP A 15 -5.94 4.88 7.00
CA ASP A 15 -5.24 3.92 7.86
C ASP A 15 -5.84 2.51 7.79
N ASN A 16 -7.17 2.38 7.66
CA ASN A 16 -7.83 1.08 7.54
C ASN A 16 -7.39 0.34 6.27
N ALA A 17 -7.29 1.04 5.14
CA ALA A 17 -6.83 0.47 3.88
C ALA A 17 -5.35 0.04 3.98
N ILE A 18 -4.54 0.82 4.70
CA ILE A 18 -3.14 0.46 4.97
C ILE A 18 -3.07 -0.84 5.78
N VAL A 19 -3.87 -0.97 6.85
CA VAL A 19 -3.90 -2.18 7.69
C VAL A 19 -4.35 -3.41 6.88
N ASP A 20 -5.37 -3.28 6.03
CA ASP A 20 -5.83 -4.39 5.20
C ASP A 20 -4.81 -4.79 4.13
N ALA A 21 -4.11 -3.82 3.54
CA ALA A 21 -2.97 -4.09 2.66
C ALA A 21 -1.82 -4.79 3.40
N MET A 22 -1.51 -4.37 4.64
CA MET A 22 -0.53 -5.07 5.48
C MET A 22 -0.94 -6.52 5.70
N LYS A 23 -2.20 -6.79 6.11
CA LYS A 23 -2.70 -8.16 6.32
C LYS A 23 -2.49 -9.01 5.07
N MET A 24 -2.82 -8.49 3.88
CA MET A 24 -2.60 -9.20 2.62
C MET A 24 -1.11 -9.53 2.38
N CYS A 25 -0.19 -8.62 2.70
CA CYS A 25 1.25 -8.89 2.61
C CYS A 25 1.68 -10.07 3.52
N TYR A 26 1.16 -10.15 4.75
CA TYR A 26 1.46 -11.26 5.66
C TYR A 26 0.75 -12.57 5.27
N GLU A 27 -0.52 -12.50 4.88
CA GLU A 27 -1.36 -13.67 4.65
C GLU A 27 -1.15 -14.30 3.27
N THR A 28 -0.86 -13.50 2.26
CA THR A 28 -0.73 -13.97 0.87
C THR A 28 0.72 -13.93 0.41
N LEU A 29 1.38 -12.77 0.54
CA LEU A 29 2.74 -12.59 0.01
C LEU A 29 3.82 -13.19 0.93
N LYS A 30 3.50 -13.40 2.21
CA LYS A 30 4.42 -13.87 3.25
C LYS A 30 5.61 -12.94 3.46
N VAL A 31 5.39 -11.64 3.26
CA VAL A 31 6.38 -10.59 3.43
C VAL A 31 6.06 -9.77 4.67
N ALA A 32 7.04 -9.60 5.56
CA ALA A 32 6.93 -8.69 6.68
C ALA A 32 7.05 -7.24 6.18
N VAL A 33 6.00 -6.46 6.44
CA VAL A 33 5.89 -5.06 6.03
C VAL A 33 5.45 -4.21 7.22
N GLU A 34 5.90 -2.96 7.27
CA GLU A 34 5.42 -1.94 8.21
C GLU A 34 4.28 -1.12 7.57
N PRO A 35 3.49 -0.32 8.32
CA PRO A 35 2.38 0.44 7.75
C PRO A 35 2.76 1.31 6.54
N SER A 36 3.83 2.11 6.65
CA SER A 36 4.35 2.93 5.55
C SER A 36 4.77 2.12 4.33
N GLY A 37 5.26 0.90 4.53
CA GLY A 37 5.68 -0.02 3.48
C GLY A 37 4.52 -0.59 2.66
N ALA A 38 3.30 -0.59 3.20
CA ALA A 38 2.12 -1.13 2.56
C ALA A 38 1.27 -0.09 1.81
N ILE A 39 1.58 1.22 1.95
CA ILE A 39 0.80 2.32 1.34
C ILE A 39 0.64 2.15 -0.17
N GLY A 40 1.71 1.74 -0.88
CA GLY A 40 1.64 1.53 -2.33
C GLY A 40 0.64 0.43 -2.73
N LEU A 41 0.54 -0.64 -1.93
CA LEU A 41 -0.45 -1.69 -2.15
C LEU A 41 -1.86 -1.23 -1.79
N ALA A 42 -2.01 -0.48 -0.68
CA ALA A 42 -3.29 0.11 -0.30
C ALA A 42 -3.83 1.04 -1.40
N ALA A 43 -2.97 1.90 -1.95
CA ALA A 43 -3.33 2.78 -3.06
C ALA A 43 -3.73 1.98 -4.30
N ALA A 44 -2.97 0.94 -4.65
CA ALA A 44 -3.28 0.09 -5.80
C ALA A 44 -4.61 -0.68 -5.67
N LEU A 45 -5.09 -0.90 -4.45
CA LEU A 45 -6.36 -1.56 -4.14
C LEU A 45 -7.53 -0.58 -3.93
N SER A 46 -7.25 0.73 -3.83
CA SER A 46 -8.27 1.76 -3.64
C SER A 46 -9.19 1.90 -4.85
N ASP A 47 -10.43 2.34 -4.61
CA ASP A 47 -11.38 2.61 -5.69
C ASP A 47 -10.93 3.82 -6.53
N GLU A 48 -10.35 4.85 -5.88
CA GLU A 48 -9.76 6.02 -6.56
C GLU A 48 -8.73 5.59 -7.62
N PHE A 49 -7.83 4.68 -7.29
CA PHE A 49 -6.87 4.18 -8.28
C PHE A 49 -7.54 3.38 -9.39
N LYS A 50 -8.47 2.48 -9.05
CA LYS A 50 -9.16 1.63 -10.03
C LYS A 50 -10.05 2.39 -11.01
N GLU A 51 -10.58 3.54 -10.59
CA GLU A 51 -11.39 4.42 -11.44
C GLU A 51 -10.53 5.43 -12.23
N SER A 52 -9.24 5.54 -11.93
CA SER A 52 -8.32 6.42 -12.66
C SER A 52 -8.14 5.95 -14.11
N SER A 53 -7.99 6.90 -15.04
CA SER A 53 -7.69 6.60 -16.44
C SER A 53 -6.37 5.82 -16.60
N VAL A 54 -5.41 6.08 -15.71
CA VAL A 54 -4.11 5.40 -15.68
C VAL A 54 -4.26 3.90 -15.40
N TRP A 55 -5.18 3.51 -14.51
CA TRP A 55 -5.43 2.10 -14.21
C TRP A 55 -5.95 1.32 -15.41
N HIS A 56 -6.92 1.87 -16.15
CA HIS A 56 -7.53 1.18 -17.28
C HIS A 56 -6.56 0.93 -18.44
N GLU A 57 -5.51 1.75 -18.55
CA GLU A 57 -4.45 1.60 -19.55
C GLU A 57 -3.27 0.74 -19.04
N SER A 58 -3.23 0.44 -17.73
CA SER A 58 -2.14 -0.29 -17.09
C SER A 58 -2.37 -1.80 -17.12
N SER A 59 -1.55 -2.50 -17.91
CA SER A 59 -1.53 -3.98 -17.93
C SER A 59 -0.63 -4.60 -16.85
N LYS A 60 0.30 -3.82 -16.27
CA LYS A 60 1.30 -4.28 -15.29
C LYS A 60 1.57 -3.18 -14.28
N ILE A 61 1.57 -3.53 -13.00
CA ILE A 61 1.70 -2.58 -11.90
C ILE A 61 2.86 -3.02 -11.01
N GLY A 62 3.80 -2.12 -10.79
CA GLY A 62 4.90 -2.29 -9.87
C GLY A 62 4.61 -1.55 -8.57
N ILE A 63 4.65 -2.26 -7.44
CA ILE A 63 4.45 -1.67 -6.11
C ILE A 63 5.78 -1.74 -5.36
N ILE A 64 6.23 -0.60 -4.84
CA ILE A 64 7.42 -0.52 -4.01
C ILE A 64 7.03 -0.77 -2.55
N VAL A 65 7.54 -1.86 -1.99
CA VAL A 65 7.47 -2.13 -0.54
C VAL A 65 8.66 -1.43 0.10
N SER A 66 8.43 -0.26 0.69
CA SER A 66 9.50 0.65 1.11
C SER A 66 10.19 0.25 2.42
N GLY A 67 9.50 -0.49 3.30
CA GLY A 67 10.01 -0.83 4.63
C GLY A 67 9.27 -1.99 5.30
N GLY A 68 9.94 -2.63 6.25
CA GLY A 68 9.45 -3.77 7.02
C GLY A 68 9.93 -3.76 8.48
N ASN A 69 10.30 -2.59 9.00
CA ASN A 69 10.87 -2.46 10.33
C ASN A 69 9.74 -2.41 11.38
N VAL A 70 9.18 -3.58 11.68
CA VAL A 70 8.01 -3.74 12.54
C VAL A 70 8.37 -4.40 13.87
N ASP A 71 7.86 -3.87 15.00
CA ASP A 71 7.84 -4.62 16.26
C ASP A 71 6.69 -5.63 16.19
N LEU A 72 7.04 -6.92 16.12
CA LEU A 72 6.07 -8.02 16.01
C LEU A 72 5.12 -8.12 17.20
N ARG A 73 5.50 -7.62 18.39
CA ARG A 73 4.59 -7.60 19.55
C ARG A 73 3.46 -6.62 19.31
N VAL A 74 3.80 -5.39 18.91
CA VAL A 74 2.82 -4.33 18.63
C VAL A 74 1.91 -4.74 17.48
N LEU A 75 2.47 -5.36 16.44
CA LEU A 75 1.68 -5.90 15.32
C LEU A 75 0.65 -6.93 15.79
N TRP A 76 1.08 -7.92 16.57
CA TRP A 76 0.18 -9.00 17.01
C TRP A 76 -0.88 -8.51 17.98
N GLU A 77 -0.53 -7.61 18.90
CA GLU A 77 -1.50 -6.94 19.78
C GLU A 77 -2.54 -6.12 19.00
N SER A 78 -2.16 -5.57 17.84
CA SER A 78 -3.05 -4.79 16.99
C SER A 78 -3.95 -5.65 16.11
N LEU A 79 -3.50 -6.84 15.71
CA LEU A 79 -4.26 -7.81 14.93
C LEU A 79 -5.24 -8.66 15.77
N CYS A 80 -4.97 -8.84 17.06
CA CYS A 80 -5.82 -9.60 17.97
C CYS A 80 -6.93 -8.77 18.65
N LYS A 81 -7.06 -7.48 18.32
CA LYS A 81 -8.19 -6.63 18.71
C LYS A 81 -9.29 -6.67 17.66
#